data_AF-A0A2Z2M509-F1
#
_entry.id   AF-A0A2Z2M509-F1
#
_cell.length_a   1.000
_cell.length_b   1.000
_cell.length_c   1.000
_cell.angle_alpha   90.00
_cell.angle_beta   90.00
_cell.angle_gamma   90.00
#
_symmetry.space_group_name_H-M   'P 1'
#
loop_
_entity.id
_entity.type
_entity.pdbx_description
1 polymer ?
#
loop_
_entity_poly.entity_id
_entity_poly.type
_entity_poly.pdbx_seq_one_letter_code
_entity_poly.pdbx_strand_id
1 'polypeptide(L)'
;MKLEKITLRNELFWKAGVAYLVLSVILLVVEVMRRGTLFSLLNVFVGVVFIVMANRFRAVKLECDGKTFFIIPDYATSSVILKDSGEQVLLKRPFPIFETEEIETPCGMVKIQAINHRFGKIELIIWKENKKITLP
;
A
#
# COMPACT_ATOMS: atom_id res chain seq x y z
N MET A 1 -1.26 -20.80 -12.33
CA MET A 1 -1.08 -19.36 -12.03
C MET A 1 -1.96 -18.98 -10.84
N LYS A 2 -1.45 -18.19 -9.88
CA LYS A 2 -2.18 -17.83 -8.66
C LYS A 2 -2.37 -16.32 -8.58
N LEU A 3 -3.62 -15.86 -8.46
CA LEU A 3 -3.96 -14.50 -8.04
C LEU A 3 -4.31 -14.56 -6.55
N GLU A 4 -3.57 -13.82 -5.74
CA GLU A 4 -3.85 -13.70 -4.31
C GLU A 4 -3.85 -12.25 -3.88
N LYS A 5 -4.82 -11.91 -3.03
CA LYS A 5 -4.83 -10.62 -2.36
C LYS A 5 -3.88 -10.71 -1.18
N ILE A 6 -2.89 -9.83 -1.14
CA ILE A 6 -1.92 -9.75 -0.06
C ILE A 6 -1.93 -8.37 0.57
N THR A 7 -1.48 -8.30 1.81
CA THR A 7 -1.16 -7.03 2.47
C THR A 7 0.34 -6.81 2.35
N LEU A 8 0.74 -5.68 1.76
CA LEU A 8 2.12 -5.24 1.73
C LEU A 8 2.34 -4.26 2.88
N ARG A 9 3.45 -4.43 3.59
CA ARG A 9 3.89 -3.44 4.57
C ARG A 9 4.67 -2.36 3.85
N ASN A 10 4.19 -1.12 3.91
CA ASN A 10 4.95 0.00 3.39
C ASN A 10 6.12 0.33 4.33
N GLU A 11 7.34 0.05 3.89
CA GLU A 11 8.55 0.24 4.70
C GLU A 11 8.78 1.69 5.12
N LEU A 12 8.44 2.66 4.27
CA LEU A 12 8.64 4.08 4.58
C LEU A 12 7.79 4.49 5.78
N PHE A 13 6.50 4.15 5.74
CA PHE A 13 5.59 4.40 6.85
C PHE A 13 5.94 3.60 8.09
N TRP A 14 6.42 2.37 7.92
CA TRP A 14 6.90 1.55 9.04
C TRP A 14 8.11 2.20 9.73
N LYS A 15 9.14 2.59 8.96
CA LYS A 15 10.35 3.26 9.49
C LYS A 15 10.00 4.58 10.17
N ALA A 16 9.12 5.38 9.56
CA ALA A 16 8.64 6.63 10.15
C ALA A 16 7.91 6.37 11.48
N GLY A 17 6.99 5.40 11.52
CA GLY A 17 6.27 5.05 12.73
C GLY A 17 7.19 4.59 13.86
N VAL A 18 8.17 3.74 13.56
CA VAL A 18 9.19 3.32 14.54
C VAL A 18 10.01 4.51 15.03
N ALA A 19 10.43 5.42 14.14
CA ALA A 19 11.19 6.60 14.53
C ALA A 19 10.42 7.50 15.51
N TYR A 20 9.12 7.74 15.25
CA TYR A 20 8.26 8.49 16.17
C TYR A 20 8.12 7.80 17.54
N LEU A 21 8.00 6.47 17.58
CA LEU A 21 7.95 5.73 18.83
C LEU A 21 9.26 5.86 19.63
N VAL A 22 10.42 5.72 18.97
CA VAL A 22 11.72 5.89 19.62
C VAL A 22 11.87 7.32 20.17
N LEU A 23 11.49 8.33 19.39
CA LEU A 23 11.51 9.73 19.83
C LEU A 23 10.59 9.96 21.02
N SER A 24 9.42 9.30 21.05
CA SER A 24 8.47 9.39 22.15
C SER A 24 9.06 8.90 23.47
N VAL A 25 9.85 7.81 23.44
CA VAL A 25 10.53 7.28 24.63
C VAL A 25 11.55 8.29 25.14
N ILE A 26 12.35 8.89 24.25
CA ILE A 26 13.34 9.91 24.63
C ILE A 26 12.66 11.13 25.27
N LEU A 27 11.58 11.62 24.66
CA LEU A 27 10.83 12.75 25.18
C LEU A 27 10.16 12.43 26.52
N LEU A 28 9.64 11.21 26.69
CA LEU A 28 9.06 10.77 27.96
C LEU A 28 10.08 10.85 29.10
N VAL A 29 11.33 10.41 28.86
CA VAL A 29 12.41 10.50 29.85
C VAL A 29 12.66 11.96 30.26
N VAL A 30 12.73 12.86 29.28
CA VAL A 30 12.94 14.30 29.52
C VAL A 30 11.75 14.93 30.26
N GLU A 31 10.52 14.55 29.91
CA GLU A 31 9.28 15.04 30.54
C GLU A 31 9.19 14.62 32.00
N VAL A 32 9.49 13.35 32.30
CA VAL A 32 9.54 12.83 33.67
C VAL A 32 10.57 13.59 34.50
N MET A 33 11.74 13.89 33.92
CA MET A 33 12.78 14.68 34.59
C MET A 33 12.39 16.15 34.83
N ARG A 34 11.65 16.76 33.90
CA ARG A 34 11.30 18.20 33.95
C ARG A 34 9.89 18.52 34.47
N ARG A 35 9.06 17.52 34.83
CA ARG A 35 7.62 17.67 35.16
C ARG A 35 6.88 18.53 34.13
N GLY A 36 7.13 18.26 32.85
CA GLY A 36 6.60 19.01 31.70
C GLY A 36 5.36 18.39 31.06
N THR A 37 4.86 19.04 29.99
CA THR A 37 3.68 18.65 29.21
C THR A 37 3.86 17.38 28.37
N LEU A 38 2.75 16.71 28.07
CA LEU A 38 2.60 15.37 27.46
C LEU A 38 2.97 15.28 25.96
N PHE A 39 4.09 15.83 25.50
CA PHE A 39 4.51 15.73 24.08
C PHE A 39 4.82 14.29 23.65
N SER A 40 5.27 13.44 24.57
CA SER A 40 5.48 12.02 24.33
C SER A 40 4.22 11.32 23.82
N LEU A 41 3.06 11.59 24.43
CA LEU A 41 1.78 10.99 24.03
C LEU A 41 1.35 11.34 22.61
N LEU A 42 1.56 12.60 22.19
CA LEU A 42 1.27 13.02 20.81
C LEU A 42 2.15 12.27 19.81
N ASN A 43 3.44 12.11 20.09
CA ASN A 43 4.34 11.37 19.22
C ASN A 43 4.04 9.87 19.19
N VAL A 44 3.60 9.27 20.30
CA VAL A 44 3.11 7.89 20.32
C VAL A 44 1.91 7.76 19.39
N PHE A 45 0.95 8.68 19.48
CA PHE A 45 -0.22 8.67 18.61
C PHE A 45 0.16 8.75 17.13
N VAL A 46 1.06 9.68 16.77
CA VAL A 46 1.58 9.82 15.41
C VAL A 46 2.29 8.55 14.94
N GLY A 47 3.14 7.95 15.79
CA GLY A 47 3.84 6.71 15.48
C GLY A 47 2.91 5.53 15.23
N VAL A 48 1.85 5.40 16.04
CA VAL A 48 0.82 4.36 15.87
C VAL A 48 0.06 4.57 14.55
N VAL A 49 -0.33 5.81 14.22
CA VAL A 49 -1.00 6.13 12.94
C VAL A 49 -0.14 5.69 11.76
N PHE A 50 1.16 5.98 11.79
CA PHE A 50 2.10 5.57 10.75
C PHE A 50 2.20 4.04 10.61
N ILE A 51 2.26 3.31 11.72
CA ILE A 51 2.30 1.84 11.73
C ILE A 51 1.00 1.25 11.17
N VAL A 52 -0.15 1.80 11.55
CA VAL A 52 -1.45 1.37 11.03
C VAL A 52 -1.54 1.62 9.53
N MET A 53 -1.10 2.80 9.07
CA MET A 53 -1.03 3.09 7.63
C MET A 53 -0.07 2.14 6.91
N ALA A 54 1.07 1.82 7.49
CA ALA A 54 2.05 0.92 6.89
C ALA A 54 1.46 -0.46 6.55
N ASN A 55 0.52 -0.96 7.34
CA ASN A 55 -0.11 -2.27 7.16
C ASN A 55 -1.44 -2.25 6.38
N ARG A 56 -1.86 -1.08 5.86
CA ARG A 56 -3.13 -0.96 5.15
C ARG A 56 -3.02 -1.18 3.64
N PHE A 57 -1.81 -1.21 3.09
CA PHE A 57 -1.59 -1.35 1.66
C PHE A 57 -1.94 -2.77 1.21
N ARG A 58 -2.89 -2.85 0.28
CA ARG A 58 -3.34 -4.12 -0.32
C ARG A 58 -2.83 -4.19 -1.75
N ALA A 59 -2.33 -5.34 -2.13
CA ALA A 59 -1.83 -5.60 -3.46
C ALA A 59 -2.38 -6.94 -3.97
N VAL A 60 -2.29 -7.15 -5.28
CA VAL A 60 -2.53 -8.45 -5.89
C VAL A 60 -1.18 -9.08 -6.23
N LYS A 61 -0.93 -10.25 -5.65
CA LYS A 61 0.18 -11.13 -6.01
C LYS A 61 -0.20 -11.94 -7.25
N LEU A 62 0.69 -11.92 -8.23
CA LEU A 62 0.64 -12.71 -9.45
C LEU A 62 1.82 -13.69 -9.45
N GLU A 63 1.55 -14.98 -9.44
CA GLU A 63 2.58 -16.01 -9.58
C GLU A 63 2.45 -16.75 -10.92
N CYS A 64 3.49 -16.67 -11.75
CA CYS A 64 3.62 -17.37 -13.03
C CYS A 64 5.08 -17.78 -13.26
N ASP A 65 5.31 -18.94 -13.88
CA ASP A 65 6.64 -19.44 -14.28
C ASP A 65 7.75 -19.32 -13.22
N GLY A 66 7.40 -19.56 -11.95
CA GLY A 66 8.32 -19.46 -10.81
C GLY A 66 8.70 -18.02 -10.41
N LYS A 67 8.16 -16.99 -11.07
CA LYS A 67 8.33 -15.58 -10.75
C LYS A 67 7.09 -15.02 -10.06
N THR A 68 7.32 -14.07 -9.16
CA THR A 68 6.27 -13.36 -8.42
C THR A 68 6.26 -11.89 -8.82
N PHE A 69 5.07 -11.38 -9.13
CA PHE A 69 4.83 -9.97 -9.43
C PHE A 69 3.71 -9.43 -8.53
N PHE A 70 3.71 -8.12 -8.32
CA PHE A 70 2.76 -7.42 -7.46
C PHE A 70 2.11 -6.27 -8.22
N ILE A 71 0.78 -6.29 -8.27
CA ILE A 71 -0.02 -5.14 -8.70
C ILE A 71 -0.38 -4.34 -7.45
N ILE A 72 0.15 -3.12 -7.36
CA ILE A 72 0.04 -2.24 -6.21
C ILE A 72 -0.71 -0.98 -6.63
N PRO A 73 -1.83 -0.64 -5.97
CA PRO A 73 -2.48 0.64 -6.17
C PRO A 73 -1.72 1.75 -5.43
N ASP A 74 -1.31 2.78 -6.15
CA ASP A 74 -0.79 4.02 -5.62
C ASP A 74 -1.89 5.09 -5.69
N TYR A 75 -2.66 5.19 -4.61
CA TYR A 75 -3.75 6.15 -4.48
C TYR A 75 -3.27 7.61 -4.40
N ALA A 76 -2.01 7.87 -4.06
CA ALA A 76 -1.49 9.24 -3.99
C ALA A 76 -1.28 9.82 -5.39
N THR A 77 -0.85 8.98 -6.32
CA THR A 77 -0.66 9.38 -7.73
C THR A 77 -1.74 8.85 -8.66
N SER A 78 -2.84 8.32 -8.09
CA SER A 78 -3.94 7.67 -8.83
C SER A 78 -3.42 6.73 -9.91
N SER A 79 -2.49 5.84 -9.57
CA SER A 79 -1.82 4.96 -10.54
C SER A 79 -1.68 3.52 -10.03
N VAL A 80 -1.74 2.56 -10.95
CA VAL A 80 -1.38 1.17 -10.68
C VAL A 80 0.09 0.97 -11.02
N ILE A 81 0.82 0.35 -10.09
CA ILE A 81 2.23 -0.01 -10.23
C ILE A 81 2.34 -1.53 -10.30
N LEU A 82 3.00 -2.04 -11.33
CA LEU A 82 3.45 -3.43 -11.41
C LEU A 82 4.90 -3.50 -10.93
N LYS A 83 5.15 -4.27 -9.88
CA LYS A 83 6.49 -4.57 -9.37
C LYS A 83 6.80 -6.05 -9.52
N ASP A 84 8.08 -6.38 -9.63
CA ASP A 84 8.55 -7.75 -9.45
C ASP A 84 8.87 -8.05 -7.96
N SER A 85 9.35 -9.27 -7.68
CA SER A 85 9.80 -9.66 -6.35
C SER A 85 11.06 -8.94 -5.86
N GLY A 86 11.81 -8.29 -6.75
CA GLY A 86 12.98 -7.48 -6.45
C GLY A 86 12.66 -6.00 -6.19
N GLU A 87 11.38 -5.66 -6.01
CA GLU A 87 10.85 -4.29 -5.88
C GLU A 87 11.06 -3.38 -7.10
N GLN A 88 11.52 -3.93 -8.23
CA GLN A 88 11.73 -3.18 -9.45
C GLN A 88 10.37 -2.85 -10.07
N VAL A 89 10.17 -1.57 -10.39
CA VAL A 89 8.95 -1.10 -11.07
C VAL A 89 9.07 -1.47 -12.55
N LEU A 90 8.21 -2.40 -12.98
CA LEU A 90 8.13 -2.84 -14.37
C LEU A 90 7.19 -1.94 -15.19
N LEU A 91 6.10 -1.49 -14.57
CA LEU A 91 5.11 -0.67 -15.22
C LEU A 91 4.44 0.26 -14.20
N LYS A 92 4.19 1.50 -14.60
CA LYS A 92 3.33 2.44 -13.87
C LYS A 92 2.31 3.02 -14.84
N ARG A 93 1.02 2.83 -14.56
CA ARG A 93 -0.09 3.32 -15.38
C ARG A 93 -1.08 4.10 -14.50
N PRO A 94 -1.66 5.20 -14.98
CA PRO A 94 -2.74 5.87 -14.25
C PRO A 94 -3.93 4.93 -14.07
N PHE A 95 -4.77 5.17 -13.06
CA PHE A 95 -6.02 4.44 -12.91
C PHE A 95 -6.90 4.69 -14.13
N PRO A 96 -7.47 3.64 -14.73
CA PRO A 96 -8.40 3.83 -15.83
C PRO A 96 -9.73 4.35 -15.26
N ILE A 97 -10.00 5.64 -15.49
CA ILE A 97 -11.08 6.40 -14.84
C ILE A 97 -12.46 6.08 -15.44
N PHE A 98 -12.49 5.66 -16.71
CA PHE A 98 -13.72 5.54 -17.50
C PHE A 98 -13.99 4.13 -18.03
N GLU A 99 -12.94 3.39 -18.40
CA GLU A 99 -13.09 2.07 -19.03
C GLU A 99 -12.24 0.99 -18.34
N THR A 100 -12.47 -0.26 -18.70
CA THR A 100 -11.59 -1.35 -18.30
C THR A 100 -10.36 -1.32 -19.19
N GLU A 101 -9.17 -1.19 -18.61
CA GLU A 101 -7.91 -1.19 -19.35
C GLU A 101 -7.25 -2.57 -19.25
N GLU A 102 -6.78 -3.10 -20.37
CA GLU A 102 -6.01 -4.33 -20.40
C GLU A 102 -4.53 -4.01 -20.34
N ILE A 103 -3.85 -4.56 -19.33
CA ILE A 103 -2.43 -4.40 -19.11
C ILE A 103 -1.74 -5.71 -19.42
N GLU A 104 -0.76 -5.64 -20.31
CA GLU A 104 0.15 -6.76 -20.58
C GLU A 104 1.12 -6.90 -19.39
N THR A 105 1.10 -8.08 -18.75
CA THR A 105 2.06 -8.42 -17.70
C THR A 105 2.92 -9.60 -18.16
N PRO A 106 4.08 -9.86 -17.54
CA PRO A 106 4.88 -11.04 -17.84
C PRO A 106 4.13 -12.37 -17.67
N CYS A 107 3.03 -12.36 -16.90
CA CYS A 107 2.17 -13.51 -16.73
C CYS A 107 1.03 -13.60 -17.77
N GLY A 108 0.96 -12.70 -18.74
CA GLY A 108 -0.16 -12.51 -19.68
C GLY A 108 -1.05 -11.31 -19.35
N MET A 109 -2.14 -11.14 -20.10
CA MET A 109 -3.04 -9.99 -19.98
C MET A 109 -3.82 -9.97 -18.66
N VAL A 110 -3.92 -8.80 -18.04
CA VAL A 110 -4.72 -8.53 -16.84
C VAL A 110 -5.65 -7.36 -17.17
N LYS A 111 -6.93 -7.46 -16.83
CA LYS A 111 -7.85 -6.32 -16.96
C LYS A 111 -7.94 -5.57 -15.64
N ILE A 112 -7.91 -4.24 -15.69
CA ILE A 112 -8.04 -3.37 -14.52
C ILE A 112 -9.14 -2.36 -14.76
N GLN A 113 -10.00 -2.14 -13.77
CA GLN A 113 -11.00 -1.08 -13.76
C GLN A 113 -10.92 -0.37 -12.42
N ALA A 114 -10.93 0.96 -12.45
CA ALA A 114 -11.14 1.76 -11.25
C ALA A 114 -12.62 2.16 -11.17
N ILE A 115 -13.27 1.86 -10.04
CA ILE A 115 -14.63 2.30 -9.74
C ILE A 115 -14.53 3.42 -8.71
N ASN A 116 -14.90 4.63 -9.14
CA ASN A 116 -15.06 5.76 -8.24
C ASN A 116 -16.41 5.68 -7.55
N HIS A 117 -16.38 5.66 -6.22
CA HIS A 117 -17.57 5.69 -5.36
C HIS A 117 -17.83 7.12 -4.86
N ARG A 118 -19.00 7.32 -4.24
CA ARG A 118 -19.30 8.57 -3.52
C ARG A 118 -18.25 8.80 -2.43
N PHE A 119 -17.94 10.08 -2.16
CA PHE A 119 -16.93 10.53 -1.20
C PHE A 119 -15.47 10.24 -1.56
N GLY A 120 -15.15 10.09 -2.86
CA GLY A 120 -13.76 9.97 -3.34
C GLY A 120 -13.09 8.63 -3.03
N LYS A 121 -13.86 7.63 -2.58
CA LYS A 121 -13.37 6.25 -2.44
C LYS A 121 -13.18 5.64 -3.83
N ILE A 122 -12.01 5.06 -4.07
CA ILE A 122 -11.69 4.37 -5.32
C ILE A 122 -11.54 2.88 -5.03
N GLU A 123 -12.28 2.04 -5.74
CA GLU A 123 -12.09 0.59 -5.70
C GLU A 123 -11.46 0.12 -7.00
N LEU A 124 -10.38 -0.64 -6.90
CA LEU A 124 -9.73 -1.24 -8.05
C LEU A 124 -10.17 -2.69 -8.18
N ILE A 125 -10.67 -3.00 -9.36
CA ILE A 125 -11.02 -4.36 -9.72
C ILE A 125 -10.02 -4.85 -10.74
N ILE A 126 -9.43 -6.01 -10.43
CA ILE A 126 -8.43 -6.66 -11.25
C ILE A 126 -8.99 -8.01 -11.67
N TRP A 127 -9.09 -8.24 -12.98
CA TRP A 127 -9.48 -9.52 -13.56
C TRP A 127 -8.32 -10.17 -14.27
N LYS A 128 -8.27 -11.49 -14.15
CA LYS A 128 -7.46 -12.32 -15.03
C LYS A 128 -8.14 -13.64 -15.27
N GLU A 129 -8.37 -13.95 -16.54
CA GLU A 129 -9.17 -15.09 -16.97
C GLU A 129 -10.51 -15.10 -16.23
N ASN A 130 -10.76 -16.09 -15.37
CA ASN A 130 -12.00 -16.24 -14.60
C ASN A 130 -11.91 -15.74 -13.13
N LYS A 131 -10.77 -15.17 -12.71
CA LYS A 131 -10.58 -14.66 -11.34
C LYS A 131 -10.70 -13.14 -11.28
N LYS A 132 -11.49 -12.67 -10.31
CA LYS A 132 -11.71 -11.26 -10.00
C LYS A 132 -11.24 -10.97 -8.58
N ILE A 133 -10.37 -9.98 -8.39
CA ILE A 133 -9.98 -9.48 -7.07
C ILE A 133 -10.33 -8.00 -6.98
N THR A 134 -10.93 -7.61 -5.85
CA THR A 134 -11.22 -6.22 -5.53
C THR A 134 -10.29 -5.71 -4.43
N LEU A 135 -9.64 -4.59 -4.72
CA LEU A 135 -8.81 -3.80 -3.80
C LEU A 135 -9.58 -2.52 -3.42
N PRO A 136 -9.79 -2.27 -2.12
CA PRO A 136 -10.40 -1.03 -1.64
C PRO A 136 -9.37 0.09 -1.43
#